data_AF-A0A972R7Q4-F1
#
_entry.id   AF-A0A972R7Q4-F1
#
_cell.length_a   1.000
_cell.length_b   1.000
_cell.length_c   1.000
_cell.angle_alpha   90.00
_cell.angle_beta   90.00
_cell.angle_gamma   90.00
#
_symmetry.space_group_name_H-M   'P 1'
#
loop_
_entity.id
_entity.type
_entity.pdbx_description
1 polymer ?
#
loop_
_entity_poly.entity_id
_entity_poly.type
_entity_poly.pdbx_seq_one_letter_code
_entity_poly.pdbx_strand_id
1 'polypeptide(L)' 'MIRHRRTHYKTISLKLSKRQMKSLKNYCRARKTTPIKLIKKNIRTYIESYADNVPEKFYVSHNQLEMFAAEEKSKES' A
#
# COMPACT_ATOMS: atom_id res chain seq x y z
N MET A 1 -28.96 -19.79 10.83
CA MET A 1 -28.21 -19.87 9.55
C MET A 1 -27.23 -18.70 9.49
N ILE A 2 -25.93 -18.95 9.58
CA ILE A 2 -24.91 -17.89 9.50
C ILE A 2 -24.83 -17.43 8.03
N ARG A 3 -25.24 -16.19 7.73
CA ARG A 3 -25.12 -15.60 6.39
C ARG A 3 -23.64 -15.30 6.13
N HIS A 4 -22.97 -16.16 5.33
CA HIS A 4 -21.64 -15.84 4.82
C HIS A 4 -21.73 -14.63 3.87
N ARG A 5 -21.15 -13.49 4.28
CA ARG A 5 -20.89 -12.38 3.36
C ARG A 5 -19.92 -12.86 2.28
N ARG A 6 -20.26 -12.62 1.01
CA ARG A 6 -19.37 -12.93 -0.12
C ARG A 6 -18.12 -12.03 -0.02
N THR A 7 -16.94 -12.63 0.04
CA THR A 7 -15.69 -11.88 -0.06
C THR A 7 -15.49 -11.46 -1.52
N HIS A 8 -15.50 -10.16 -1.78
CA HIS A 8 -15.23 -9.62 -3.10
C HIS A 8 -13.72 -9.47 -3.29
N TYR A 9 -13.15 -10.23 -4.22
CA TYR A 9 -11.76 -10.09 -4.62
C TYR A 9 -11.65 -9.16 -5.85
N LYS A 10 -10.56 -8.40 -5.92
CA LYS A 10 -10.20 -7.59 -7.09
C LYS A 10 -8.91 -8.13 -7.70
N THR A 11 -8.87 -8.18 -9.03
CA THR A 11 -7.70 -8.67 -9.78
C THR A 11 -6.74 -7.52 -10.06
N ILE A 12 -5.45 -7.74 -9.82
CA ILE A 12 -4.37 -6.81 -10.18
C ILE A 12 -3.49 -7.48 -11.23
N SER A 13 -3.29 -6.81 -12.37
CA SER A 13 -2.45 -7.29 -13.46
C SER A 13 -1.14 -6.50 -13.50
N LEU A 14 -0.01 -7.19 -13.33
CA LEU A 14 1.32 -6.59 -13.31
C LEU A 14 2.13 -7.12 -14.49
N LYS A 15 2.76 -6.22 -15.24
CA LYS A 15 3.75 -6.59 -16.26
C LYS A 15 5.11 -6.74 -15.60
N LEU A 16 5.80 -7.84 -15.90
CA LEU A 16 7.16 -8.11 -15.43
C LEU A 16 8.07 -8.32 -16.64
N SER A 17 9.32 -7.87 -16.53
CA SER A 17 10.33 -8.21 -17.53
C SER A 17 10.61 -9.72 -17.51
N LYS A 18 11.12 -10.24 -18.62
CA LYS A 18 11.49 -11.66 -18.75
C LYS A 18 12.47 -12.10 -17.65
N ARG A 19 13.43 -11.24 -17.29
CA ARG A 19 14.41 -11.50 -16.23
C ARG A 19 13.77 -11.49 -14.84
N GLN A 20 12.87 -10.55 -14.56
CA GLN A 20 12.14 -10.49 -13.29
C GLN A 20 11.27 -11.74 -13.09
N MET A 21 10.52 -12.15 -14.11
CA MET A 21 9.70 -13.36 -14.05
C MET A 21 10.55 -14.62 -13.83
N LYS A 22 11.70 -14.74 -14.51
CA LYS A 22 12.63 -15.87 -14.30
C LYS A 22 13.15 -15.91 -12.87
N SER A 23 13.60 -14.77 -12.34
CA SER A 23 14.08 -14.65 -10.96
C SER A 23 12.99 -15.03 -9.95
N LEU A 24 11.77 -14.49 -10.12
CA LEU A 24 10.62 -14.78 -9.27
C LEU A 24 10.28 -16.28 -9.22
N LYS A 25 10.27 -16.95 -10.37
CA LYS A 25 10.02 -18.39 -10.46
C LYS A 25 11.11 -19.20 -9.75
N ASN A 26 12.38 -18.85 -9.93
CA ASN A 26 13.49 -19.55 -9.29
C ASN A 26 13.42 -19.43 -7.76
N TYR A 27 13.16 -18.22 -7.25
CA TYR A 27 12.96 -18.01 -5.82
C TYR A 27 11.78 -18.83 -5.28
N CYS A 28 10.65 -18.80 -5.97
CA CYS A 28 9.45 -19.54 -5.56
C CYS A 28 9.70 -21.06 -5.49
N ARG A 29 10.47 -21.61 -6.44
CA ARG A 29 10.88 -23.02 -6.43
C ARG A 29 11.78 -23.36 -5.25
N ALA A 30 12.82 -22.56 -5.01
CA ALA A 30 13.77 -22.78 -3.92
C ALA A 30 13.10 -22.75 -2.53
N ARG A 31 12.09 -21.89 -2.35
CA ARG A 31 11.38 -21.70 -1.07
C ARG A 31 10.04 -22.44 -0.98
N LYS A 32 9.72 -23.31 -1.95
CA LYS A 32 8.44 -24.05 -2.03
C LYS A 32 7.21 -23.14 -1.82
N THR A 33 7.23 -21.96 -2.44
CA THR A 33 6.15 -20.96 -2.35
C THR A 33 5.60 -20.64 -3.74
N THR A 34 4.53 -19.83 -3.80
CA THR A 34 3.96 -19.35 -5.06
C THR A 34 4.18 -17.84 -5.19
N PRO A 35 4.24 -17.31 -6.43
CA PRO A 35 4.35 -15.87 -6.64
C PRO A 35 3.28 -15.07 -5.89
N ILE A 36 2.03 -15.57 -5.87
CA ILE A 36 0.90 -14.94 -5.16
C ILE A 36 1.16 -14.92 -3.65
N LYS A 37 1.57 -16.04 -3.05
CA LYS A 37 1.86 -16.10 -1.61
C LYS A 37 3.01 -15.17 -1.24
N LEU A 38 4.05 -15.12 -2.07
CA LEU A 38 5.18 -14.23 -1.87
C LEU A 38 4.76 -12.75 -1.94
N ILE A 39 4.02 -12.36 -2.98
CA ILE A 39 3.56 -10.97 -3.15
C ILE A 39 2.68 -10.58 -1.96
N LYS A 40 1.67 -11.40 -1.61
CA LYS A 40 0.81 -11.17 -0.45
C LYS A 40 1.60 -11.04 0.84
N LYS A 41 2.62 -11.87 1.06
CA LYS A 41 3.50 -11.78 2.24
C LYS A 41 4.25 -10.46 2.29
N ASN A 42 4.80 -9.99 1.17
CA ASN A 42 5.58 -8.75 1.14
C ASN A 42 4.71 -7.49 1.28
N ILE A 43 3.48 -7.51 0.73
CA ILE A 43 2.55 -6.38 0.87
C ILE A 43 1.74 -6.43 2.17
N ARG A 44 1.83 -7.54 2.94
CA ARG A 44 1.00 -7.81 4.11
C ARG A 44 1.00 -6.64 5.11
N THR A 45 2.19 -6.16 5.49
CA THR A 45 2.34 -5.05 6.42
C THR A 45 1.67 -3.78 5.91
N TYR A 46 1.71 -3.54 4.60
CA TYR A 46 1.12 -2.36 3.96
C TYR A 46 -0.39 -2.46 3.75
N ILE A 47 -0.95 -3.67 3.70
CA ILE A 47 -2.42 -3.84 3.61
C ILE A 47 -3.07 -3.94 4.99
N GLU A 48 -2.36 -4.47 6.00
CA GLU A 48 -2.88 -4.58 7.37
C GLU A 48 -2.80 -3.23 8.10
N SER A 49 -1.71 -2.47 7.94
CA SER A 49 -1.54 -1.19 8.65
C SER A 49 -2.40 -0.04 8.10
N TYR A 50 -3.04 -0.25 6.94
CA TYR A 50 -3.88 0.74 6.25
C TYR A 50 -5.30 0.19 6.01
N ALA A 51 -5.67 -0.93 6.65
CA ALA A 51 -6.97 -1.57 6.46
C ALA A 51 -8.11 -0.72 7.03
N ASP A 52 -7.90 -0.11 8.20
CA ASP A 52 -8.94 0.61 8.94
C ASP A 52 -8.85 2.13 8.76
N ASN A 53 -7.65 2.71 8.89
CA ASN A 53 -7.37 4.12 8.63
C ASN A 53 -5.92 4.32 8.17
N VAL A 54 -5.67 5.31 7.32
CA VAL A 54 -4.30 5.75 7.02
C VAL A 54 -3.72 6.35 8.31
N PRO A 55 -2.52 5.98 8.76
CA PRO A 55 -1.93 6.60 9.94
C PRO A 55 -1.77 8.12 9.76
N GLU A 56 -2.18 8.92 10.75
CA GLU A 56 -2.15 10.41 10.72
C GLU A 56 -0.81 11.00 10.24
N LYS A 57 0.31 10.32 10.54
CA LYS A 57 1.67 10.66 10.07
C LYS A 57 1.85 10.74 8.54
N PHE A 58 0.94 10.15 7.75
CA PHE A 58 0.95 10.21 6.28
C PHE A 58 -0.09 11.17 5.70
N TYR A 59 -0.97 11.73 6.53
CA TYR A 59 -1.70 12.92 6.13
C TYR A 59 -0.67 14.04 6.13
N VAL A 60 -0.11 14.31 4.94
CA VAL A 60 0.73 15.49 4.70
C VAL A 60 0.02 16.67 5.36
N SER A 61 0.72 17.26 6.33
CA SER A 61 0.22 18.24 7.28
C SER A 61 -0.80 19.19 6.65
N HIS A 62 -2.00 19.22 7.21
CA HIS A 62 -3.05 20.18 6.85
C HIS A 62 -2.63 21.65 7.05
N ASN A 63 -1.42 21.91 7.58
CA ASN A 63 -1.02 23.25 8.02
C ASN A 63 0.03 23.93 7.14
N GLN A 64 0.51 23.35 6.03
CA GLN A 64 1.47 24.08 5.19
C GLN A 64 0.83 25.32 4.55
N LEU A 65 -0.42 25.22 4.08
CA LEU A 65 -1.16 26.37 3.56
C LEU A 65 -1.52 27.38 4.66
N GLU A 66 -1.82 26.91 5.88
CA GLU A 66 -2.08 27.80 7.03
C GLU A 66 -0.82 28.54 7.50
N MET A 67 0.36 27.91 7.44
CA MET A 67 1.64 28.53 7.78
C MET A 67 1.96 29.70 6.83
N PHE A 68 1.70 29.56 5.53
CA PHE A 68 1.87 30.68 4.58
C PHE A 68 0.84 31.81 4.80
N ALA A 69 -0.41 31.47 5.10
CA ALA A 69 -1.46 32.46 5.39
C ALA A 69 -1.21 33.23 6.70
N ALA A 70 -0.58 32.60 7.70
CA ALA A 70 -0.19 33.26 8.94
C ALA A 70 1.01 34.21 8.76
N GLU A 71 1.96 33.87 7.88
CA GLU A 71 3.09 34.75 7.57
C GLU A 71 2.65 36.02 6.82
N GLU A 72 1.67 35.95 5.92
CA GLU A 72 1.18 37.14 5.20
C GLU A 72 0.52 38.15 6.16
N LYS A 73 -0.28 37.69 7.13
CA LYS A 73 -0.90 38.59 8.13
C LYS A 73 0.12 39.28 9.05
N SER A 74 1.27 38.66 9.29
CA SER A 74 2.32 39.22 10.16
C SER A 74 3.15 40.33 9.48
N LYS A 75 3.05 40.48 8.15
CA LYS A 75 3.75 41.51 7.38
C LYS A 75 2.91 42.76 7.11
N GLU A 76 1.62 42.72 7.45
CA GLU A 76 0.66 43.82 7.34
C GLU A 76 0.38 44.51 8.69
N SER A 77 1.11 44.16 9.76
CA SER A 77 1.04 44.81 11.09
C SER A 77 2.26 45.67 11.37
#